data_AF-A0A2M7UTI6-F1
#
_entry.id   AF-A0A2M7UTI6-F1
#
_cell.length_a   1.000
_cell.length_b   1.000
_cell.length_c   1.000
_cell.angle_alpha   90.00
_cell.angle_beta   90.00
_cell.angle_gamma   90.00
#
_symmetry.space_group_name_H-M   'P 1'
#
loop_
_entity.id
_entity.type
_entity.pdbx_description
1 polymer ?
#
loop_
_entity_poly.entity_id
_entity_poly.type
_entity_poly.pdbx_seq_one_letter_code
_entity_poly.pdbx_strand_id
1 'polypeptide(L)'
;METSTTNKHIPVSGIAIKDVLQDRITSHKPFEAHSKSYEQAVQDVRVRVGLFGLREVHPLLLERLADMEYYAPNHNQDALIMAYEVMDILACYNIENLQNPISQELMEKTMLAVLLHDIGKSGPLSYKDRQGMVHEVAAENRKAVLKIYADETRIENTETTTVEEWVYTLFGLQEGMRYSEDPEVVLHALERCGMDRFMTMRQFFNRHAQDTYEILKASHMNEDTIAIACSHHLLEGINPVKLEVAKIPKEAKMIELTEKYVKQLIVRMLITLDKYEAFRRRGKQDHDQAIGKLHAMLWQRGLADDAGYMCSLHLLDLTKGAFLDK
;
A
#
# COMPACT_ATOMS: atom_id res chain seq x y z
N MET A 1 -12.22 -32.93 38.47
CA MET A 1 -11.62 -33.13 37.14
C MET A 1 -12.06 -31.95 36.29
N GLU A 2 -11.31 -30.85 36.34
CA GLU A 2 -11.49 -29.69 35.47
C GLU A 2 -10.19 -29.55 34.67
N THR A 3 -10.27 -29.78 33.37
CA THR A 3 -9.15 -29.66 32.44
C THR A 3 -9.01 -28.21 32.01
N SER A 4 -8.15 -27.49 32.73
CA SER A 4 -7.62 -26.18 32.32
C SER A 4 -6.77 -26.34 31.06
N THR A 5 -7.32 -25.96 29.91
CA THR A 5 -6.56 -25.76 28.67
C THR A 5 -5.93 -24.38 28.72
N THR A 6 -4.70 -24.34 29.26
CA THR A 6 -3.81 -23.20 29.10
C THR A 6 -3.45 -23.06 27.62
N ASN A 7 -4.07 -22.09 26.94
CA ASN A 7 -3.66 -21.63 25.61
C ASN A 7 -2.24 -21.07 25.72
N LYS A 8 -1.25 -21.92 25.44
CA LYS A 8 0.15 -21.50 25.30
C LYS A 8 0.24 -20.57 24.10
N HIS A 9 0.60 -19.32 24.36
CA HIS A 9 1.07 -18.38 23.35
C HIS A 9 2.30 -19.03 22.68
N ILE A 10 2.15 -19.47 21.44
CA ILE A 10 3.30 -19.86 20.60
C ILE A 10 3.79 -18.54 19.98
N PRO A 11 5.01 -18.08 20.29
CA PRO A 11 5.60 -16.97 19.56
C PRO A 11 5.90 -17.50 18.16
N VAL A 12 5.11 -17.06 17.18
CA VAL A 12 5.38 -17.43 15.79
C VAL A 12 6.59 -16.60 15.38
N SER A 13 7.76 -17.23 15.34
CA SER A 13 8.96 -16.57 14.81
C SER A 13 8.71 -16.19 13.36
N GLY A 14 9.18 -15.01 12.92
CA GLY A 14 8.99 -14.53 11.55
C GLY A 14 9.45 -15.52 10.47
N ILE A 15 10.34 -16.46 10.81
CA ILE A 15 10.80 -17.57 9.97
C ILE A 15 9.67 -18.57 9.68
N ALA A 16 8.85 -18.94 10.67
CA ALA A 16 7.76 -19.91 10.47
C ALA A 16 6.59 -19.33 9.65
N ILE A 17 6.35 -18.02 9.77
CA ILE A 17 5.39 -17.28 8.91
C ILE A 17 5.90 -17.25 7.47
N LYS A 18 7.20 -16.96 7.30
CA LYS A 18 7.88 -16.93 6.01
C LYS A 18 7.77 -18.27 5.28
N ASP A 19 8.09 -19.39 5.93
CA ASP A 19 8.05 -20.72 5.30
C ASP A 19 6.63 -21.13 4.86
N VAL A 20 5.62 -20.92 5.71
CA VAL A 20 4.21 -21.24 5.40
C VAL A 20 3.66 -20.39 4.24
N LEU A 21 4.17 -19.17 4.07
CA LEU A 21 3.66 -18.22 3.09
C LEU A 21 4.49 -18.21 1.80
N GLN A 22 5.77 -18.53 1.87
CA GLN A 22 6.64 -18.75 0.70
C GLN A 22 6.17 -19.96 -0.11
N ASP A 23 5.73 -21.04 0.55
CA ASP A 23 5.07 -22.19 -0.11
C ASP A 23 3.75 -21.81 -0.79
N ARG A 24 3.01 -20.83 -0.24
CA ARG A 24 1.77 -20.32 -0.86
C ARG A 24 2.05 -19.33 -2.01
N ILE A 25 3.06 -18.47 -1.90
CA ILE A 25 3.45 -17.51 -2.94
C ILE A 25 4.05 -18.24 -4.15
N THR A 26 4.94 -19.22 -3.92
CA THR A 26 5.58 -19.98 -5.01
C THR A 26 4.65 -20.97 -5.70
N SER A 27 3.54 -21.35 -5.07
CA SER A 27 2.50 -22.18 -5.70
C SER A 27 1.42 -21.39 -6.44
N HIS A 28 1.41 -20.05 -6.33
CA HIS A 28 0.52 -19.20 -7.14
C HIS A 28 1.10 -19.05 -8.55
N LYS A 29 0.60 -19.88 -9.46
CA LYS A 29 0.68 -19.60 -10.91
C LYS A 29 0.18 -18.17 -11.19
N PRO A 30 0.67 -17.49 -12.23
CA PRO A 30 0.09 -16.23 -12.67
C PRO A 30 -1.42 -16.42 -12.79
N PHE A 31 -2.15 -15.61 -12.04
CA PHE A 31 -3.58 -15.77 -11.80
C PHE A 31 -4.31 -15.70 -13.14
N GLU A 32 -4.82 -16.85 -13.62
CA GLU A 32 -5.79 -16.86 -14.72
C GLU A 32 -7.04 -16.18 -14.18
N ALA A 33 -7.23 -14.92 -14.60
CA ALA A 33 -8.45 -14.19 -14.31
C ALA A 33 -9.65 -15.04 -14.75
N HIS A 34 -10.51 -15.38 -13.78
CA HIS A 34 -11.94 -15.77 -13.92
C HIS A 34 -12.43 -17.04 -13.17
N SER A 35 -11.66 -17.70 -12.30
CA SER A 35 -12.21 -18.86 -11.54
C SER A 35 -12.60 -18.61 -10.08
N LYS A 36 -12.22 -17.48 -9.48
CA LYS A 36 -12.42 -17.23 -8.04
C LYS A 36 -13.75 -16.49 -7.79
N SER A 37 -14.60 -17.00 -6.89
CA SER A 37 -15.83 -16.32 -6.48
C SER A 37 -15.54 -15.16 -5.51
N TYR A 38 -16.49 -14.24 -5.35
CA TYR A 38 -16.34 -13.14 -4.39
C TYR A 38 -16.26 -13.67 -2.94
N GLU A 39 -16.99 -14.73 -2.61
CA GLU A 39 -16.92 -15.39 -1.30
C GLU A 39 -15.52 -15.97 -1.03
N GLN A 40 -14.88 -16.53 -2.06
CA GLN A 40 -13.49 -16.98 -1.95
C GLN A 40 -12.53 -15.80 -1.76
N ALA A 41 -12.76 -14.66 -2.42
CA ALA A 41 -11.99 -13.43 -2.19
C ALA A 41 -12.10 -12.95 -0.74
N VAL A 42 -13.32 -12.92 -0.19
CA VAL A 42 -13.57 -12.59 1.22
C VAL A 42 -12.83 -13.55 2.15
N GLN A 43 -12.89 -14.86 1.89
CA GLN A 43 -12.24 -15.85 2.75
C GLN A 43 -10.71 -15.74 2.72
N ASP A 44 -10.12 -15.53 1.54
CA ASP A 44 -8.68 -15.36 1.40
C ASP A 44 -8.18 -14.10 2.10
N VAL A 45 -8.93 -12.99 1.98
CA VAL A 45 -8.64 -11.76 2.70
C VAL A 45 -8.71 -11.99 4.21
N ARG A 46 -9.76 -12.66 4.74
CA ARG A 46 -9.87 -12.97 6.18
C ARG A 46 -8.67 -13.75 6.69
N VAL A 47 -8.26 -14.79 5.96
CA VAL A 47 -7.07 -15.57 6.32
C VAL A 47 -5.83 -14.70 6.29
N ARG A 48 -5.64 -13.90 5.23
CA ARG A 48 -4.47 -13.04 5.06
C ARG A 48 -4.36 -12.04 6.20
N VAL A 49 -5.36 -11.20 6.44
CA VAL A 49 -5.29 -10.18 7.50
C VAL A 49 -5.19 -10.81 8.90
N GLY A 50 -5.74 -12.01 9.10
CA GLY A 50 -5.57 -12.79 10.33
C GLY A 50 -4.13 -13.20 10.61
N LEU A 51 -3.33 -13.48 9.57
CA LEU A 51 -1.89 -13.76 9.70
C LEU A 51 -1.10 -12.52 10.14
N PHE A 52 -1.61 -11.32 9.86
CA PHE A 52 -1.04 -10.04 10.28
C PHE A 52 -1.65 -9.51 11.60
N GLY A 53 -2.29 -10.38 12.38
CA GLY A 53 -2.75 -10.06 13.74
C GLY A 53 -4.15 -9.48 13.84
N LEU A 54 -4.86 -9.23 12.73
CA LEU A 54 -6.26 -8.82 12.75
C LEU A 54 -7.21 -10.00 12.98
N ARG A 55 -7.45 -10.33 14.25
CA ARG A 55 -8.38 -11.41 14.64
C ARG A 55 -9.83 -11.07 14.31
N GLU A 56 -10.22 -9.82 14.54
CA GLU A 56 -11.53 -9.28 14.19
C GLU A 56 -11.36 -8.21 13.13
N VAL A 57 -11.91 -8.45 11.95
CA VAL A 57 -11.78 -7.56 10.80
C VAL A 57 -13.06 -6.76 10.69
N HIS A 58 -12.94 -5.44 10.75
CA HIS A 58 -14.06 -4.54 10.54
C HIS A 58 -14.73 -4.83 9.17
N PRO A 59 -16.08 -4.92 9.08
CA PRO A 59 -16.76 -5.29 7.84
C PRO A 59 -16.35 -4.43 6.63
N LEU A 60 -16.17 -3.12 6.84
CA LEU A 60 -15.72 -2.19 5.80
C LEU A 60 -14.33 -2.56 5.24
N LEU A 61 -13.34 -2.87 6.09
CA LEU A 61 -12.01 -3.28 5.63
C LEU A 61 -12.09 -4.57 4.83
N LEU A 62 -12.88 -5.52 5.33
CA LEU A 62 -13.03 -6.81 4.68
C LEU A 62 -13.67 -6.66 3.29
N GLU A 63 -14.72 -5.85 3.18
CA GLU A 63 -15.36 -5.52 1.90
C GLU A 63 -14.36 -4.87 0.95
N ARG A 64 -13.63 -3.83 1.39
CA ARG A 64 -12.69 -3.10 0.52
C ARG A 64 -11.54 -3.96 0.04
N LEU A 65 -10.96 -4.78 0.91
CA LEU A 65 -9.89 -5.70 0.54
C LEU A 65 -10.40 -6.84 -0.36
N ALA A 66 -11.64 -7.30 -0.17
CA ALA A 66 -12.26 -8.31 -1.04
C ALA A 66 -12.58 -7.75 -2.43
N ASP A 67 -13.08 -6.51 -2.50
CA ASP A 67 -13.26 -5.78 -3.76
C ASP A 67 -11.92 -5.67 -4.51
N MET A 68 -10.83 -5.30 -3.82
CA MET A 68 -9.49 -5.27 -4.41
C MET A 68 -9.02 -6.65 -4.86
N GLU A 69 -9.19 -7.68 -4.03
CA GLU A 69 -8.81 -9.06 -4.37
C GLU A 69 -9.56 -9.58 -5.60
N TYR A 70 -10.82 -9.22 -5.75
CA TYR A 70 -11.69 -9.73 -6.80
C TYR A 70 -11.53 -8.95 -8.12
N TYR A 71 -11.48 -7.62 -8.06
CA TYR A 71 -11.43 -6.77 -9.26
C TYR A 71 -10.01 -6.34 -9.67
N ALA A 72 -9.05 -6.36 -8.74
CA ALA A 72 -7.68 -5.90 -8.94
C ALA A 72 -6.65 -6.75 -8.15
N PRO A 73 -6.60 -8.08 -8.38
CA PRO A 73 -5.87 -9.02 -7.52
C PRO A 73 -4.38 -8.67 -7.32
N ASN A 74 -3.75 -8.04 -8.31
CA ASN A 74 -2.35 -7.63 -8.24
C ASN A 74 -2.08 -6.66 -7.06
N HIS A 75 -3.00 -5.72 -6.75
CA HIS A 75 -2.76 -4.75 -5.66
C HIS A 75 -2.55 -5.41 -4.31
N ASN A 76 -3.33 -6.45 -4.03
CA ASN A 76 -3.27 -7.18 -2.78
C ASN A 76 -2.00 -8.05 -2.70
N GLN A 77 -1.56 -8.59 -3.83
CA GLN A 77 -0.31 -9.35 -3.90
C GLN A 77 0.90 -8.44 -3.68
N ASP A 78 0.88 -7.23 -4.22
CA ASP A 78 1.95 -6.25 -4.08
C ASP A 78 2.11 -5.80 -2.62
N ALA A 79 1.00 -5.41 -1.98
CA ALA A 79 0.99 -5.04 -0.58
C ALA A 79 1.46 -6.20 0.33
N LEU A 80 1.14 -7.44 -0.05
CA LEU A 80 1.59 -8.64 0.66
C LEU A 80 3.10 -8.86 0.53
N ILE A 81 3.66 -8.73 -0.68
CA ILE A 81 5.12 -8.83 -0.93
C ILE A 81 5.84 -7.75 -0.13
N MET A 82 5.40 -6.50 -0.23
CA MET A 82 5.98 -5.38 0.53
C MET A 82 5.90 -5.60 2.04
N ALA A 83 4.83 -6.21 2.55
CA ALA A 83 4.70 -6.51 3.98
C ALA A 83 5.72 -7.57 4.47
N TYR A 84 6.21 -8.45 3.59
CA TYR A 84 7.34 -9.34 3.93
C TYR A 84 8.68 -8.64 3.81
N GLU A 85 8.87 -7.83 2.78
CA GLU A 85 10.11 -7.09 2.59
C GLU A 85 10.37 -6.13 3.74
N VAL A 86 9.33 -5.43 4.21
CA VAL A 86 9.45 -4.56 5.39
C VAL A 86 9.83 -5.38 6.62
N MET A 87 9.37 -6.62 6.76
CA MET A 87 9.75 -7.48 7.89
C MET A 87 11.21 -7.87 7.87
N ASP A 88 11.73 -8.26 6.72
CA ASP A 88 13.15 -8.59 6.57
C ASP A 88 14.01 -7.33 6.82
N ILE A 89 13.59 -6.16 6.32
CA ILE A 89 14.25 -4.88 6.58
C ILE A 89 14.26 -4.53 8.08
N LEU A 90 13.12 -4.66 8.77
CA LEU A 90 13.01 -4.39 10.21
C LEU A 90 13.81 -5.41 11.04
N ALA A 91 13.88 -6.67 10.60
CA ALA A 91 14.72 -7.67 11.23
C ALA A 91 16.22 -7.34 11.08
N CYS A 92 16.66 -6.94 9.89
CA CYS A 92 18.02 -6.44 9.65
C CYS A 92 18.32 -5.23 10.54
N TYR A 93 17.40 -4.27 10.62
CA TYR A 93 17.54 -3.11 11.52
C TYR A 93 17.74 -3.54 12.97
N ASN A 94 16.93 -4.47 13.49
CA ASN A 94 17.03 -4.94 14.87
C ASN A 94 18.35 -5.68 15.14
N ILE A 95 18.90 -6.41 14.16
CA ILE A 95 20.21 -7.06 14.26
C ILE A 95 21.34 -6.02 14.36
N GLU A 96 21.27 -4.94 13.58
CA GLU A 96 22.26 -3.86 13.62
C GLU A 96 22.10 -2.94 14.84
N ASN A 97 20.91 -2.90 15.45
CA ASN A 97 20.54 -1.98 16.53
C ASN A 97 20.08 -2.71 17.80
N LEU A 98 20.84 -3.72 18.25
CA LEU A 98 20.51 -4.56 19.42
C LEU A 98 20.23 -3.78 20.72
N GLN A 99 20.79 -2.58 20.86
CA GLN A 99 20.57 -1.74 22.05
C GLN A 99 19.19 -1.09 22.06
N ASN A 100 18.56 -0.90 20.90
CA ASN A 100 17.28 -0.22 20.73
C ASN A 100 16.46 -0.89 19.60
N PRO A 101 16.05 -2.16 19.77
CA PRO A 101 15.26 -2.84 18.76
C PRO A 101 13.87 -2.22 18.66
N ILE A 102 13.29 -2.25 17.47
CA ILE A 102 11.89 -1.98 17.23
C ILE A 102 11.07 -3.06 17.94
N SER A 103 10.07 -2.63 18.72
CA SER A 103 9.22 -3.55 19.46
C SER A 103 8.42 -4.44 18.50
N GLN A 104 8.13 -5.67 18.93
CA GLN A 104 7.31 -6.59 18.14
C GLN A 104 5.94 -5.99 17.81
N GLU A 105 5.31 -5.30 18.76
CA GLU A 105 4.02 -4.63 18.54
C GLU A 105 4.10 -3.58 17.40
N LEU A 106 5.16 -2.78 17.36
CA LEU A 106 5.34 -1.78 16.32
C LEU A 106 5.66 -2.43 14.97
N MET A 107 6.40 -3.55 14.95
CA MET A 107 6.59 -4.34 13.72
C MET A 107 5.27 -4.88 13.19
N GLU A 108 4.43 -5.48 14.04
CA GLU A 108 3.10 -6.00 13.66
C GLU A 108 2.20 -4.88 13.12
N LYS A 109 2.14 -3.72 13.80
CA LYS A 109 1.42 -2.53 13.32
C LYS A 109 1.95 -2.03 11.97
N THR A 110 3.25 -2.11 11.75
CA THR A 110 3.91 -1.71 10.50
C THR A 110 3.55 -2.65 9.38
N MET A 111 3.64 -3.98 9.58
CA MET A 111 3.23 -4.95 8.58
C MET A 111 1.78 -4.74 8.15
N LEU A 112 0.90 -4.54 9.13
CA LEU A 112 -0.50 -4.28 8.85
C LEU A 112 -0.68 -2.97 8.09
N ALA A 113 0.07 -1.92 8.43
CA ALA A 113 0.04 -0.66 7.70
C ALA A 113 0.50 -0.81 6.25
N VAL A 114 1.55 -1.59 6.00
CA VAL A 114 2.02 -1.90 4.64
C VAL A 114 0.98 -2.70 3.87
N LEU A 115 0.33 -3.68 4.49
CA LEU A 115 -0.74 -4.43 3.83
C LEU A 115 -1.93 -3.53 3.43
N LEU A 116 -2.19 -2.47 4.19
CA LEU A 116 -3.35 -1.59 4.03
C LEU A 116 -3.04 -0.26 3.32
N HIS A 117 -1.77 0.05 3.00
CA HIS A 117 -1.37 1.38 2.52
C HIS A 117 -2.13 1.81 1.26
N ASP A 118 -2.45 0.84 0.41
CA ASP A 118 -3.12 1.03 -0.87
C ASP A 118 -4.65 0.78 -0.84
N ILE A 119 -5.25 0.58 0.35
CA ILE A 119 -6.69 0.26 0.44
C ILE A 119 -7.60 1.35 -0.16
N GLY A 120 -7.13 2.59 -0.23
CA GLY A 120 -7.80 3.70 -0.91
C GLY A 120 -8.00 3.49 -2.40
N LYS A 121 -7.25 2.57 -3.05
CA LYS A 121 -7.49 2.17 -4.45
C LYS A 121 -8.85 1.49 -4.64
N SER A 122 -9.48 1.02 -3.56
CA SER A 122 -10.88 0.58 -3.54
C SER A 122 -11.90 1.70 -3.71
N GLY A 123 -11.46 2.97 -3.73
CA GLY A 123 -12.28 4.14 -3.95
C GLY A 123 -12.88 4.74 -2.67
N PRO A 124 -13.44 5.96 -2.76
CA PRO A 124 -13.88 6.74 -1.60
C PRO A 124 -15.05 6.09 -0.84
N LEU A 125 -15.26 6.55 0.40
CA LEU A 125 -16.46 6.25 1.19
C LEU A 125 -17.66 7.12 0.78
N SER A 126 -17.37 8.40 0.51
CA SER A 126 -18.37 9.41 0.21
C SER A 126 -17.85 10.40 -0.83
N TYR A 127 -18.75 11.16 -1.44
CA TYR A 127 -18.40 12.28 -2.30
C TYR A 127 -19.29 13.48 -2.00
N LYS A 128 -18.81 14.68 -2.34
CA LYS A 128 -19.60 15.91 -2.31
C LYS A 128 -20.13 16.22 -3.70
N ASP A 129 -21.42 16.46 -3.83
CA ASP A 129 -22.00 16.94 -5.09
C ASP A 129 -21.71 18.43 -5.31
N ARG A 130 -22.21 18.98 -6.43
CA ARG A 130 -22.05 20.40 -6.79
C ARG A 130 -22.72 21.36 -5.80
N GLN A 131 -23.65 20.87 -4.99
CA GLN A 131 -24.34 21.62 -3.95
C GLN A 131 -23.62 21.48 -2.59
N GLY A 132 -22.54 20.70 -2.52
CA GLY A 132 -21.78 20.45 -1.31
C GLY A 132 -22.38 19.38 -0.39
N MET A 133 -23.44 18.68 -0.84
CA MET A 133 -24.06 17.60 -0.08
C MET A 133 -23.19 16.35 -0.14
N VAL A 134 -23.04 15.68 1.00
CA VAL A 134 -22.26 14.45 1.12
C VAL A 134 -23.15 13.25 0.82
N HIS A 135 -22.71 12.40 -0.10
CA HIS A 135 -23.38 11.18 -0.52
C HIS A 135 -22.46 9.97 -0.34
N GLU A 136 -23.00 8.85 0.12
CA GLU A 136 -22.25 7.59 0.15
C GLU A 136 -22.00 7.06 -1.26
N VAL A 137 -20.83 6.46 -1.47
CA VAL A 137 -20.45 5.90 -2.76
C VAL A 137 -20.88 4.44 -2.82
N ALA A 138 -21.84 4.15 -3.69
CA ALA A 138 -22.31 2.80 -3.95
C ALA A 138 -21.21 1.90 -4.53
N ALA A 139 -21.24 0.61 -4.17
CA ALA A 139 -20.17 -0.34 -4.49
C ALA A 139 -19.94 -0.50 -6.01
N GLU A 140 -21.01 -0.45 -6.80
CA GLU A 140 -20.93 -0.53 -8.26
C GLU A 140 -20.13 0.62 -8.88
N ASN A 141 -20.17 1.82 -8.28
CA ASN A 141 -19.42 2.98 -8.78
C ASN A 141 -17.92 2.82 -8.50
N ARG A 142 -17.56 2.20 -7.37
CA ARG A 142 -16.15 1.96 -6.99
C ARG A 142 -15.44 0.96 -7.88
N LYS A 143 -16.19 0.06 -8.53
CA LYS A 143 -15.64 -0.87 -9.53
C LYS A 143 -14.92 -0.14 -10.66
N ALA A 144 -15.40 1.04 -11.07
CA ALA A 144 -14.72 1.87 -12.07
C ALA A 144 -13.36 2.37 -11.55
N VAL A 145 -13.29 2.82 -10.30
CA VAL A 145 -12.06 3.29 -9.65
C VAL A 145 -11.03 2.16 -9.58
N LEU A 146 -11.44 0.98 -9.11
CA LEU A 146 -10.58 -0.20 -8.99
C LEU A 146 -9.96 -0.61 -10.32
N LYS A 147 -10.75 -0.63 -11.39
CA LYS A 147 -10.27 -0.99 -12.73
C LYS A 147 -9.23 -0.02 -13.28
N ILE A 148 -9.38 1.27 -13.00
CA ILE A 148 -8.39 2.27 -13.40
C ILE A 148 -7.09 2.06 -12.61
N TYR A 149 -7.16 1.84 -11.31
CA TYR A 149 -5.95 1.52 -10.53
C TYR A 149 -5.31 0.18 -10.91
N ALA A 150 -6.10 -0.79 -11.38
CA ALA A 150 -5.59 -2.07 -11.89
C ALA A 150 -4.84 -1.91 -13.22
N ASP A 151 -4.93 -0.74 -13.87
CA ASP A 151 -4.16 -0.44 -15.05
C ASP A 151 -2.74 0.06 -14.73
N GLU A 152 -1.80 -0.89 -14.78
CA GLU A 152 -0.36 -0.63 -14.61
C GLU A 152 0.37 -0.42 -15.94
N THR A 153 -0.33 -0.49 -17.08
CA THR A 153 0.32 -0.51 -18.41
C THR A 153 0.74 0.85 -18.92
N ARG A 154 0.19 1.92 -18.34
CA ARG A 154 0.45 3.31 -18.74
C ARG A 154 0.79 4.10 -17.49
N ILE A 155 2.01 4.62 -17.41
CA ILE A 155 2.46 5.51 -16.32
C ILE A 155 3.02 6.82 -16.85
N GLU A 156 3.10 6.96 -18.18
CA GLU A 156 3.63 8.13 -18.85
C GLU A 156 2.56 9.23 -18.95
N ASN A 157 3.00 10.48 -18.91
CA ASN A 157 2.16 11.67 -19.09
C ASN A 157 0.99 11.82 -18.09
N THR A 158 1.05 11.19 -16.93
CA THR A 158 0.00 11.28 -15.89
C THR A 158 -0.25 12.71 -15.39
N GLU A 159 0.74 13.60 -15.54
CA GLU A 159 0.63 15.03 -15.23
C GLU A 159 -0.25 15.82 -16.21
N THR A 160 -0.44 15.31 -17.43
CA THR A 160 -1.16 16.01 -18.50
C THR A 160 -2.40 15.26 -18.98
N THR A 161 -2.38 13.92 -18.96
CA THR A 161 -3.51 13.09 -19.38
C THR A 161 -4.65 13.21 -18.37
N THR A 162 -5.86 13.48 -18.84
CA THR A 162 -7.05 13.57 -18.01
C THR A 162 -7.66 12.20 -17.71
N VAL A 163 -8.54 12.12 -16.70
CA VAL A 163 -9.33 10.92 -16.43
C VAL A 163 -10.19 10.53 -17.63
N GLU A 164 -10.80 11.51 -18.31
CA GLU A 164 -11.59 11.28 -19.53
C GLU A 164 -10.76 10.60 -20.61
N GLU A 165 -9.62 11.19 -20.98
CA GLU A 165 -8.71 10.64 -21.98
C GLU A 165 -8.26 9.22 -21.60
N TRP A 166 -7.97 8.98 -20.31
CA TRP A 166 -7.58 7.66 -19.84
C TRP A 166 -8.69 6.64 -20.01
N VAL A 167 -9.92 6.97 -19.59
CA VAL A 167 -11.08 6.07 -19.67
C VAL A 167 -11.36 5.68 -21.12
N TYR A 168 -11.34 6.62 -22.05
CA TYR A 168 -11.53 6.35 -23.47
C TYR A 168 -10.44 5.46 -24.08
N THR A 169 -9.28 5.35 -23.43
CA THR A 169 -8.21 4.44 -23.89
C THR A 169 -8.27 3.04 -23.27
N LEU A 170 -8.94 2.89 -22.13
CA LEU A 170 -8.97 1.66 -21.35
C LEU A 170 -10.28 0.88 -21.56
N PHE A 171 -11.38 1.61 -21.76
CA PHE A 171 -12.74 1.11 -21.88
C PHE A 171 -13.28 1.36 -23.28
N GLY A 172 -14.01 0.39 -23.84
CA GLY A 172 -14.70 0.56 -25.10
C GLY A 172 -15.20 -0.75 -25.69
N LEU A 173 -16.14 -0.66 -26.61
CA LEU A 173 -16.73 -1.81 -27.30
C LEU A 173 -15.90 -2.33 -28.48
N GLN A 174 -14.75 -1.69 -28.75
CA GLN A 174 -13.87 -2.02 -29.86
C GLN A 174 -12.91 -3.18 -29.51
N GLU A 175 -12.49 -3.92 -30.52
CA GLU A 175 -11.50 -4.99 -30.37
C GLU A 175 -10.15 -4.42 -29.90
N GLY A 176 -9.54 -5.06 -28.90
CA GLY A 176 -8.28 -4.61 -28.29
C GLY A 176 -8.45 -3.72 -27.05
N MET A 177 -9.67 -3.36 -26.66
CA MET A 177 -9.91 -2.67 -25.39
C MET A 177 -9.77 -3.63 -24.20
N ARG A 178 -9.21 -3.13 -23.09
CA ARG A 178 -9.02 -3.94 -21.88
C ARG A 178 -10.35 -4.31 -21.22
N TYR A 179 -11.32 -3.40 -21.31
CA TYR A 179 -12.64 -3.53 -20.72
C TYR A 179 -13.73 -3.19 -21.74
N SER A 180 -14.75 -4.05 -21.84
CA SER A 180 -15.85 -3.92 -22.80
C SER A 180 -17.00 -3.02 -22.31
N GLU A 181 -16.78 -2.18 -21.30
CA GLU A 181 -17.77 -1.22 -20.84
C GLU A 181 -17.75 0.07 -21.67
N ASP A 182 -18.91 0.72 -21.77
CA ASP A 182 -19.04 2.04 -22.39
C ASP A 182 -18.29 3.10 -21.55
N PRO A 183 -17.33 3.85 -22.15
CA PRO A 183 -16.61 4.95 -21.48
C PRO A 183 -17.50 5.94 -20.73
N GLU A 184 -18.66 6.33 -21.28
CA GLU A 184 -19.52 7.33 -20.64
C GLU A 184 -20.20 6.77 -19.37
N VAL A 185 -20.54 5.49 -19.37
CA VAL A 185 -21.05 4.81 -18.16
C VAL A 185 -19.98 4.79 -17.07
N VAL A 186 -18.73 4.54 -17.45
CA VAL A 186 -17.59 4.56 -16.52
C VAL A 186 -17.34 5.97 -15.98
N LEU A 187 -17.34 6.99 -16.84
CA LEU A 187 -17.16 8.39 -16.41
C LEU A 187 -18.25 8.83 -15.44
N HIS A 188 -19.51 8.50 -15.71
CA HIS A 188 -20.60 8.78 -14.77
C HIS A 188 -20.45 8.05 -13.42
N ALA A 189 -19.95 6.81 -13.42
CA ALA A 189 -19.63 6.10 -12.19
C ALA A 189 -18.52 6.81 -11.40
N LEU A 190 -17.47 7.29 -12.07
CA LEU A 190 -16.37 8.03 -11.44
C LEU A 190 -16.84 9.39 -10.89
N GLU A 191 -17.72 10.10 -11.59
CA GLU A 191 -18.33 11.34 -11.10
C GLU A 191 -19.12 11.11 -9.81
N ARG A 192 -19.79 9.95 -9.69
CA ARG A 192 -20.46 9.49 -8.45
C ARG A 192 -19.49 8.97 -7.37
N CYS A 193 -18.19 8.98 -7.65
CA CYS A 193 -17.11 8.86 -6.68
C CYS A 193 -16.46 10.23 -6.39
N GLY A 194 -17.07 11.32 -6.88
CA GLY A 194 -16.54 12.68 -6.78
C GLY A 194 -15.28 12.92 -7.60
N MET A 195 -15.03 12.12 -8.64
CA MET A 195 -13.89 12.32 -9.56
C MET A 195 -14.32 13.30 -10.65
N ASP A 196 -13.52 14.32 -10.91
CA ASP A 196 -13.73 15.21 -12.06
C ASP A 196 -13.10 14.55 -13.29
N ARG A 197 -13.86 14.40 -14.38
CA ARG A 197 -13.35 13.82 -15.63
C ARG A 197 -12.19 14.61 -16.24
N PHE A 198 -12.06 15.91 -15.92
CA PHE A 198 -10.98 16.77 -16.38
C PHE A 198 -9.79 16.84 -15.42
N MET A 199 -9.85 16.17 -14.27
CA MET A 199 -8.67 16.06 -13.41
C MET A 199 -7.58 15.24 -14.11
N THR A 200 -6.33 15.57 -13.83
CA THR A 200 -5.19 14.80 -14.33
C THR A 200 -5.15 13.42 -13.67
N MET A 201 -4.57 12.45 -14.35
CA MET A 201 -4.36 11.11 -13.78
C MET A 201 -3.44 11.14 -12.57
N ARG A 202 -2.50 12.08 -12.49
CA ARG A 202 -1.71 12.32 -11.27
C ARG A 202 -2.62 12.69 -10.10
N GLN A 203 -3.54 13.62 -10.28
CA GLN A 203 -4.50 13.99 -9.24
C GLN A 203 -5.39 12.81 -8.86
N PHE A 204 -5.87 12.04 -9.85
CA PHE A 204 -6.66 10.84 -9.60
C PHE A 204 -5.89 9.83 -8.76
N PHE A 205 -4.67 9.48 -9.16
CA PHE A 205 -3.83 8.55 -8.42
C PHE A 205 -3.47 9.07 -7.04
N ASN A 206 -3.22 10.36 -6.84
CA ASN A 206 -2.89 10.89 -5.52
C ASN A 206 -4.06 10.81 -4.52
N ARG A 207 -5.31 10.60 -4.98
CA ARG A 207 -6.48 10.51 -4.09
C ARG A 207 -6.46 9.29 -3.18
N HIS A 208 -5.91 8.15 -3.59
CA HIS A 208 -5.99 6.96 -2.74
C HIS A 208 -5.31 7.15 -1.39
N ALA A 209 -4.33 8.05 -1.25
CA ALA A 209 -3.77 8.35 0.07
C ALA A 209 -4.84 8.91 1.04
N GLN A 210 -5.68 9.84 0.56
CA GLN A 210 -6.80 10.39 1.35
C GLN A 210 -7.89 9.34 1.55
N ASP A 211 -8.22 8.56 0.52
CA ASP A 211 -9.24 7.52 0.62
C ASP A 211 -8.79 6.41 1.60
N THR A 212 -7.49 6.04 1.62
CA THR A 212 -6.88 5.14 2.63
C THR A 212 -7.12 5.69 4.03
N TYR A 213 -6.83 6.97 4.27
CA TYR A 213 -7.06 7.60 5.57
C TYR A 213 -8.51 7.50 6.02
N GLU A 214 -9.45 7.83 5.14
CA GLU A 214 -10.88 7.81 5.45
C GLU A 214 -11.39 6.40 5.73
N ILE A 215 -11.00 5.41 4.92
CA ILE A 215 -11.37 4.00 5.09
C ILE A 215 -10.84 3.46 6.42
N LEU A 216 -9.56 3.68 6.72
CA LEU A 216 -8.95 3.16 7.94
C LEU A 216 -9.53 3.81 9.20
N LYS A 217 -9.80 5.12 9.15
CA LYS A 217 -10.44 5.85 10.24
C LYS A 217 -11.88 5.36 10.48
N ALA A 218 -12.66 5.22 9.41
CA ALA A 218 -14.04 4.71 9.50
C ALA A 218 -14.10 3.24 9.98
N SER A 219 -13.01 2.50 9.80
CA SER A 219 -12.87 1.13 10.27
C SER A 219 -12.27 1.00 11.67
N HIS A 220 -12.09 2.12 12.39
CA HIS A 220 -11.53 2.18 13.73
C HIS A 220 -10.13 1.56 13.86
N MET A 221 -9.31 1.69 12.81
CA MET A 221 -7.92 1.25 12.85
C MET A 221 -7.12 2.10 13.85
N ASN A 222 -6.08 1.51 14.46
CA ASN A 222 -5.23 2.23 15.40
C ASN A 222 -4.44 3.36 14.72
N GLU A 223 -4.16 4.44 15.46
CA GLU A 223 -3.57 5.67 14.92
C GLU A 223 -2.18 5.46 14.30
N ASP A 224 -1.36 4.57 14.88
CA ASP A 224 -0.03 4.27 14.34
C ASP A 224 -0.12 3.61 12.95
N THR A 225 -1.00 2.60 12.81
CA THR A 225 -1.24 1.94 11.53
C THR A 225 -1.80 2.92 10.50
N ILE A 226 -2.73 3.79 10.89
CA ILE A 226 -3.25 4.85 10.00
C ILE A 226 -2.12 5.78 9.55
N ALA A 227 -1.32 6.27 10.49
CA ALA A 227 -0.21 7.19 10.22
C ALA A 227 0.79 6.60 9.23
N ILE A 228 1.20 5.34 9.44
CA ILE A 228 2.15 4.66 8.56
C ILE A 228 1.52 4.41 7.19
N ALA A 229 0.32 3.81 7.12
CA ALA A 229 -0.34 3.45 5.85
C ALA A 229 -0.55 4.66 4.93
N CYS A 230 -0.90 5.82 5.49
CA CYS A 230 -1.20 7.04 4.72
C CYS A 230 0.05 7.87 4.34
N SER A 231 1.26 7.40 4.68
CA SER A 231 2.49 8.21 4.58
C SER A 231 3.26 8.05 3.27
N HIS A 232 2.95 7.05 2.45
CA HIS A 232 3.77 6.66 1.29
C HIS A 232 3.75 7.68 0.12
N HIS A 233 2.85 8.69 0.15
CA HIS A 233 2.83 9.83 -0.79
C HIS A 233 3.37 11.15 -0.21
N LEU A 234 4.06 11.12 0.93
CA LEU A 234 4.59 12.34 1.55
C LEU A 234 5.63 13.06 0.66
N LEU A 235 6.38 12.33 -0.18
CA LEU A 235 7.33 12.92 -1.12
C LEU A 235 6.65 13.61 -2.31
N GLU A 236 5.36 13.35 -2.53
CA GLU A 236 4.47 13.99 -3.48
C GLU A 236 3.68 15.15 -2.86
N GLY A 237 3.92 15.46 -1.58
CA GLY A 237 3.22 16.53 -0.86
C GLY A 237 1.83 16.16 -0.36
N ILE A 238 1.45 14.88 -0.41
CA ILE A 238 0.15 14.40 0.06
C ILE A 238 0.29 13.90 1.50
N ASN A 239 -0.38 14.58 2.44
CA ASN A 239 -0.26 14.30 3.88
C ASN A 239 -1.64 14.30 4.58
N PRO A 240 -2.49 13.28 4.36
CA PRO A 240 -3.84 13.18 4.93
C PRO A 240 -3.86 13.23 6.46
N VAL A 241 -2.82 12.65 7.07
CA VAL A 241 -2.63 12.48 8.51
C VAL A 241 -1.92 13.67 9.18
N LYS A 242 -1.50 14.67 8.41
CA LYS A 242 -0.76 15.86 8.88
C LYS A 242 0.47 15.50 9.70
N LEU A 243 1.19 14.46 9.30
CA LEU A 243 2.44 14.07 9.95
C LEU A 243 3.47 15.19 9.83
N GLU A 244 4.06 15.56 10.96
CA GLU A 244 5.22 16.44 10.99
C GLU A 244 6.48 15.65 10.58
N VAL A 245 6.90 15.82 9.33
CA VAL A 245 8.13 15.21 8.82
C VAL A 245 9.26 16.23 8.88
N ALA A 246 9.86 16.38 10.06
CA ALA A 246 11.14 17.08 10.16
C ALA A 246 12.25 16.22 9.55
N LYS A 247 13.28 16.85 8.98
CA LYS A 247 14.52 16.15 8.61
C LYS A 247 15.10 15.46 9.85
N ILE A 248 15.60 14.24 9.68
CA ILE A 248 16.37 13.57 10.73
C ILE A 248 17.85 13.95 10.56
N PRO A 249 18.47 14.67 11.53
CA PRO A 249 19.88 15.03 11.47
C PRO A 249 20.78 13.79 11.47
N LYS A 250 21.96 13.89 10.85
CA LYS A 250 22.96 12.80 10.83
C LYS A 250 23.44 12.42 12.22
N GLU A 251 23.46 13.38 13.13
CA GLU A 251 23.91 13.26 14.52
C GLU A 251 22.88 12.57 15.42
N ALA A 252 21.64 12.37 14.93
CA ALA A 252 20.56 11.76 15.70
C ALA A 252 20.79 10.28 16.07
N LYS A 253 21.84 9.63 15.52
CA LYS A 253 22.30 8.30 15.96
C LYS A 253 22.65 8.22 17.45
N MET A 254 22.90 9.36 18.12
CA MET A 254 23.39 9.42 19.50
C MET A 254 22.32 9.82 20.53
N ILE A 255 21.14 10.25 20.10
CA ILE A 255 20.06 10.64 21.01
C ILE A 255 19.14 9.44 21.12
N GLU A 256 18.83 9.03 22.35
CA GLU A 256 17.85 7.97 22.66
C GLU A 256 16.74 7.96 21.59
N LEU A 257 16.64 6.83 20.89
CA LEU A 257 15.66 6.62 19.83
C LEU A 257 14.29 6.60 20.50
N THR A 258 13.74 7.79 20.74
CA THR A 258 12.37 7.94 21.21
C THR A 258 11.46 7.21 20.23
N GLU A 259 10.35 6.68 20.72
CA GLU A 259 9.33 6.03 19.90
C GLU A 259 8.95 6.88 18.67
N LYS A 260 8.99 8.22 18.82
CA LYS A 260 8.79 9.19 17.74
C LYS A 260 9.81 9.03 16.59
N TYR A 261 11.10 8.85 16.90
CA TYR A 261 12.13 8.64 15.89
C TYR A 261 11.89 7.33 15.13
N VAL A 262 11.62 6.23 15.85
CA VAL A 262 11.42 4.91 15.24
C VAL A 262 10.23 4.94 14.28
N LYS A 263 9.13 5.59 14.67
CA LYS A 263 7.97 5.81 13.78
C LYS A 263 8.34 6.62 12.53
N GLN A 264 9.14 7.67 12.67
CA GLN A 264 9.62 8.46 11.53
C GLN A 264 10.54 7.68 10.58
N LEU A 265 11.34 6.76 11.11
CA LEU A 265 12.14 5.84 10.31
C LEU A 265 11.26 4.86 9.54
N ILE A 266 10.27 4.25 10.19
CA ILE A 266 9.31 3.32 9.57
C ILE A 266 8.54 3.99 8.41
N VAL A 267 8.08 5.23 8.62
CA VAL A 267 7.44 6.02 7.57
C VAL A 267 8.37 6.18 6.35
N ARG A 268 9.64 6.53 6.58
CA ARG A 268 10.63 6.67 5.50
C ARG A 268 10.93 5.33 4.84
N MET A 269 10.96 4.23 5.59
CA MET A 269 11.14 2.88 5.03
C MET A 269 10.00 2.53 4.08
N LEU A 270 8.73 2.73 4.49
CA LEU A 270 7.59 2.47 3.63
C LEU A 270 7.61 3.32 2.36
N ILE A 271 7.88 4.63 2.49
CA ILE A 271 8.03 5.52 1.32
C ILE A 271 9.12 4.99 0.38
N THR A 272 10.29 4.67 0.92
CA THR A 272 11.43 4.24 0.10
C THR A 272 11.13 2.92 -0.59
N LEU A 273 10.49 1.98 0.11
CA LEU A 273 10.09 0.68 -0.41
C LEU A 273 9.03 0.82 -1.52
N ASP A 274 7.98 1.63 -1.32
CA ASP A 274 6.95 1.92 -2.34
C ASP A 274 7.57 2.45 -3.64
N LYS A 275 8.49 3.42 -3.53
CA LYS A 275 9.17 3.97 -4.72
C LYS A 275 10.15 2.97 -5.35
N TYR A 276 10.85 2.19 -4.53
CA TYR A 276 11.74 1.13 -5.01
C TYR A 276 10.96 0.11 -5.84
N GLU A 277 9.86 -0.43 -5.29
CA GLU A 277 8.92 -1.33 -5.99
C GLU A 277 8.44 -0.74 -7.31
N ALA A 278 8.00 0.52 -7.27
CA ALA A 278 7.54 1.23 -8.45
C ALA A 278 8.60 1.28 -9.55
N PHE A 279 9.86 1.57 -9.20
CA PHE A 279 10.95 1.64 -10.17
C PHE A 279 11.34 0.27 -10.73
N ARG A 280 11.37 -0.75 -9.88
CA ARG A 280 11.74 -2.12 -10.24
C ARG A 280 10.70 -2.73 -11.18
N ARG A 281 9.43 -2.70 -10.77
CA ARG A 281 8.34 -3.38 -11.50
C ARG A 281 7.86 -2.58 -12.69
N ARG A 282 7.36 -1.37 -12.45
CA ARG A 282 6.74 -0.53 -13.50
C ARG A 282 7.81 0.13 -14.36
N GLY A 283 8.91 0.55 -13.73
CA GLY A 283 10.05 1.16 -14.42
C GLY A 283 11.04 0.16 -15.03
N LYS A 284 10.88 -1.15 -14.81
CA LYS A 284 11.77 -2.23 -15.31
C LYS A 284 13.25 -2.01 -15.02
N GLN A 285 13.55 -1.39 -13.89
CA GLN A 285 14.92 -1.08 -13.49
C GLN A 285 15.57 -2.24 -12.75
N ASP A 286 16.88 -2.39 -12.91
CA ASP A 286 17.67 -3.22 -12.00
C ASP A 286 17.76 -2.59 -10.58
N HIS A 287 18.35 -3.31 -9.63
CA HIS A 287 18.51 -2.83 -8.25
C HIS A 287 19.30 -1.51 -8.19
N ASP A 288 20.46 -1.47 -8.84
CA ASP A 288 21.37 -0.32 -8.83
C ASP A 288 20.70 0.92 -9.46
N GLN A 289 19.96 0.73 -10.55
CA GLN A 289 19.18 1.77 -11.20
C GLN A 289 18.07 2.32 -10.29
N ALA A 290 17.33 1.44 -9.61
CA ALA A 290 16.26 1.84 -8.71
C ALA A 290 16.81 2.61 -7.49
N ILE A 291 17.90 2.14 -6.88
CA ILE A 291 18.62 2.84 -5.80
C ILE A 291 19.14 4.20 -6.29
N GLY A 292 19.75 4.25 -7.48
CA GLY A 292 20.21 5.49 -8.09
C GLY A 292 19.08 6.51 -8.29
N LYS A 293 17.90 6.08 -8.74
CA LYS A 293 16.73 6.96 -8.87
C LYS A 293 16.20 7.45 -7.53
N LEU A 294 16.20 6.61 -6.49
CA LEU A 294 15.81 7.04 -5.15
C LEU A 294 16.77 8.11 -4.62
N HIS A 295 18.08 7.93 -4.78
CA HIS A 295 19.06 8.96 -4.42
C HIS A 295 18.80 10.28 -5.16
N ALA A 296 18.56 10.24 -6.48
CA ALA A 296 18.26 11.44 -7.26
C ALA A 296 16.95 12.12 -6.81
N MET A 297 15.90 11.34 -6.52
CA MET A 297 14.62 11.84 -6.03
C MET A 297 14.74 12.55 -4.69
N LEU A 298 15.51 11.96 -3.75
CA LEU A 298 15.78 12.55 -2.44
C LEU A 298 16.65 13.80 -2.56
N TRP A 299 17.67 13.79 -3.43
CA TRP A 299 18.50 14.97 -3.71
C TRP A 299 17.68 16.16 -4.21
N GLN A 300 16.81 15.94 -5.20
CA GLN A 300 15.94 16.99 -5.74
C GLN A 300 15.01 17.61 -4.68
N ARG A 301 14.68 16.85 -3.64
CA ARG A 301 13.83 17.29 -2.52
C ARG A 301 14.64 17.84 -1.34
N GLY A 302 15.95 17.93 -1.49
CA GLY A 302 16.86 18.36 -0.43
C GLY A 302 16.90 17.39 0.75
N LEU A 303 16.62 16.10 0.54
CA LEU A 303 16.59 15.04 1.58
C LEU A 303 17.77 14.06 1.46
N ALA A 304 18.77 14.36 0.63
CA ALA A 304 19.94 13.49 0.43
C ALA A 304 20.83 13.30 1.67
N ASP A 305 20.64 14.13 2.70
CA ASP A 305 21.36 14.04 3.98
C ASP A 305 20.47 13.56 5.14
N ASP A 306 19.20 13.26 4.89
CA ASP A 306 18.27 12.78 5.91
C ASP A 306 18.64 11.36 6.35
N ALA A 307 19.00 11.22 7.63
CA ALA A 307 19.55 9.96 8.14
C ALA A 307 18.55 8.80 8.08
N GLY A 308 17.24 9.08 8.16
CA GLY A 308 16.22 8.04 8.07
C GLY A 308 16.12 7.48 6.67
N TYR A 309 16.12 8.33 5.63
CA TYR A 309 16.11 7.86 4.25
C TYR A 309 17.41 7.13 3.88
N MET A 310 18.56 7.62 4.34
CA MET A 310 19.84 6.94 4.11
C MET A 310 19.89 5.57 4.81
N CYS A 311 19.30 5.45 6.01
CA CYS A 311 19.14 4.16 6.69
C CYS A 311 18.23 3.21 5.90
N SER A 312 17.08 3.68 5.41
CA SER A 312 16.18 2.89 4.57
C SER A 312 16.87 2.38 3.29
N LEU A 313 17.61 3.25 2.60
CA LEU A 313 18.36 2.88 1.40
C LEU A 313 19.45 1.85 1.69
N HIS A 314 20.19 2.02 2.79
CA HIS A 314 21.19 1.05 3.22
C HIS A 314 20.58 -0.33 3.49
N LEU A 315 19.44 -0.39 4.16
CA LEU A 315 18.77 -1.66 4.46
C LEU A 315 18.19 -2.31 3.19
N LEU A 316 17.71 -1.52 2.22
CA LEU A 316 17.30 -2.04 0.90
C LEU A 316 18.48 -2.64 0.13
N ASP A 317 19.64 -1.98 0.17
CA ASP A 317 20.87 -2.45 -0.47
C ASP A 317 21.38 -3.75 0.19
N LEU A 318 21.39 -3.83 1.53
CA LEU A 318 21.76 -5.04 2.27
C LEU A 318 20.87 -6.25 1.95
N THR A 319 19.57 -6.00 1.80
CA THR A 319 18.61 -7.04 1.42
C THR A 319 18.59 -7.29 -0.09
N LYS A 320 19.30 -6.49 -0.91
CA LYS A 320 19.26 -6.49 -2.38
C LYS A 320 17.86 -6.47 -2.99
N GLY A 321 16.84 -6.09 -2.22
CA GLY A 321 15.45 -6.37 -2.58
C GLY A 321 15.21 -7.82 -2.99
N ALA A 322 15.72 -8.78 -2.20
CA ALA A 322 15.85 -10.23 -2.47
C ALA A 322 14.59 -10.98 -2.98
N PHE A 323 13.45 -10.30 -3.14
CA PHE A 323 12.19 -10.87 -3.60
C PHE A 323 11.78 -10.40 -5.00
N LEU A 324 12.37 -9.35 -5.56
CA LEU A 324 12.00 -8.83 -6.89
C LEU A 324 12.78 -9.43 -8.07
N ASP A 325 13.84 -10.19 -7.79
CA ASP A 325 14.60 -10.91 -8.81
C ASP A 325 14.08 -12.34 -9.05
N LYS A 326 12.92 -12.71 -8.47
CA LYS A 326 12.28 -14.03 -8.62
C LYS A 326 10.95 -13.93 -9.37
#